data_AF-A0A8T3RVQ6-F1
#
_entry.id   AF-A0A8T3RVQ6-F1
#
_cell.length_a   1.000
_cell.length_b   1.000
_cell.length_c   1.000
_cell.angle_alpha   90.00
_cell.angle_beta   90.00
_cell.angle_gamma   90.00
#
_symmetry.space_group_name_H-M   'P 1'
#
loop_
_entity.id
_entity.type
_entity.pdbx_description
1 polymer ?
#
loop_
_entity_poly.entity_id
_entity_poly.type
_entity_poly.pdbx_seq_one_letter_code
_entity_poly.pdbx_strand_id
1 'polypeptide(L)'
;MDVLAAHGFEYDSSIYPGLNDRYGWPRAPTNPVQHALTGLVIFPVPLLHPHIPLAFSGGAYLRILPYWLVESGFRRQRQLAQPGMIYFHPWEISSTLTWRHEASVRANFTRHLLRWRMRPQLQRLLTAKASLLGTMADVIKGLGNLPTWNPTNATYGSSAHVSA
;
A
#
# COMPACT_ATOMS: atom_id res chain seq x y z
N MET A 1 1.32 16.32 3.97
CA MET A 1 2.16 16.22 2.76
C MET A 1 3.16 17.35 2.68
N ASP A 2 2.74 18.59 2.95
CA ASP A 2 3.62 19.76 2.93
C ASP A 2 4.84 19.62 3.85
N VAL A 3 4.63 19.13 5.07
CA VAL A 3 5.73 18.84 6.02
C VAL A 3 6.71 17.82 5.46
N LEU A 4 6.25 16.76 4.79
CA LEU A 4 7.13 15.74 4.21
C LEU A 4 7.97 16.37 3.08
N ALA A 5 7.34 17.10 2.18
CA ALA A 5 8.04 17.79 1.10
C ALA A 5 9.07 18.81 1.64
N ALA A 6 8.71 19.57 2.68
CA ALA A 6 9.59 20.54 3.31
C ALA A 6 10.84 19.90 3.96
N HIS A 7 10.78 18.61 4.32
CA HIS A 7 11.90 17.86 4.88
C HIS A 7 12.62 16.99 3.84
N GLY A 8 12.34 17.18 2.54
CA GLY A 8 13.04 16.49 1.45
C GLY A 8 12.60 15.04 1.23
N PHE A 9 11.44 14.61 1.75
CA PHE A 9 10.89 13.32 1.39
C PHE A 9 10.39 13.35 -0.07
N GLU A 10 10.68 12.28 -0.81
CA GLU A 10 10.33 12.16 -2.24
C GLU A 10 8.98 11.48 -2.47
N TYR A 11 8.54 10.63 -1.54
CA TYR A 11 7.30 9.89 -1.65
C TYR A 11 6.62 9.59 -0.30
N ASP A 12 5.32 9.33 -0.35
CA ASP A 12 4.50 8.87 0.77
C ASP A 12 3.72 7.61 0.40
N SER A 13 3.69 6.64 1.31
CA SER A 13 2.93 5.39 1.17
C SER A 13 1.90 5.18 2.29
N SER A 14 1.44 6.26 2.93
CA SER A 14 0.51 6.20 4.07
C SER A 14 -0.96 6.18 3.65
N ILE A 15 -1.25 6.52 2.38
CA ILE A 15 -2.63 6.70 1.89
C ILE A 15 -3.31 5.37 1.60
N TYR A 16 -4.48 5.15 2.23
CA TYR A 16 -5.38 4.02 1.97
C TYR A 16 -6.64 4.49 1.22
N PRO A 17 -6.81 4.14 -0.07
CA PRO A 17 -7.92 4.60 -0.89
C PRO A 17 -9.22 3.81 -0.66
N GLY A 18 -9.71 3.82 0.58
CA GLY A 18 -10.90 3.09 0.97
C GLY A 18 -11.42 3.49 2.34
N LEU A 19 -12.49 2.82 2.78
CA LEU A 19 -13.04 3.01 4.12
C LEU A 19 -12.19 2.23 5.13
N ASN A 20 -11.62 2.94 6.09
CA ASN A 20 -10.88 2.36 7.21
C ASN A 20 -10.98 3.32 8.40
N ASP A 21 -11.37 2.80 9.56
CA ASP A 21 -11.60 3.57 10.80
C ASP A 21 -10.42 4.46 11.21
N ARG A 22 -9.19 4.12 10.80
CA ARG A 22 -7.97 4.80 11.29
C ARG A 22 -7.36 5.77 10.29
N TYR A 23 -7.39 5.45 9.00
CA TYR A 23 -6.59 6.16 7.99
C TYR A 23 -7.18 6.05 6.58
N GLY A 24 -8.46 5.68 6.46
CA GLY A 24 -9.10 5.53 5.16
C GLY A 24 -9.43 6.86 4.50
N TRP A 25 -9.10 6.99 3.22
CA TRP A 25 -9.44 8.14 2.38
C TRP A 25 -10.11 7.67 1.08
N PRO A 26 -11.45 7.54 1.04
CA PRO A 26 -12.16 6.98 -0.12
C PRO A 26 -11.97 7.74 -1.44
N ARG A 27 -11.70 9.05 -1.39
CA ARG A 27 -11.43 9.89 -2.58
C ARG A 27 -9.95 9.96 -2.98
N ALA A 28 -9.10 9.19 -2.31
CA ALA A 28 -7.68 9.13 -2.64
C ALA A 28 -7.44 8.32 -3.93
N PRO A 29 -6.30 8.56 -4.60
CA PRO A 29 -5.90 7.79 -5.77
C PRO A 29 -5.69 6.31 -5.43
N THR A 30 -6.05 5.44 -6.37
CA THR A 30 -5.83 3.99 -6.28
C THR A 30 -4.54 3.53 -6.96
N ASN A 31 -3.86 4.44 -7.66
CA ASN A 31 -2.59 4.23 -8.36
C ASN A 31 -1.59 5.31 -7.96
N PRO A 32 -0.29 5.11 -8.20
CA PRO A 32 0.69 6.15 -7.95
C PRO A 32 0.37 7.44 -8.72
N VAL A 33 0.48 8.56 -8.03
CA VAL A 33 0.26 9.90 -8.59
C VAL A 33 1.29 10.87 -8.03
N GLN A 34 1.46 12.00 -8.68
CA GLN A 34 2.22 13.11 -8.11
C GLN A 34 1.29 14.09 -7.40
N HIS A 35 1.63 14.48 -6.18
CA HIS A 35 0.89 15.50 -5.45
C HIS A 35 1.06 16.86 -6.15
N ALA A 36 -0.05 17.43 -6.64
CA ALA A 36 -0.03 18.66 -7.43
C ALA A 36 0.58 19.86 -6.68
N LEU A 37 0.40 19.88 -5.36
CA LEU A 37 0.92 20.87 -4.40
C LEU A 37 2.45 20.94 -4.30
N THR A 38 3.04 19.75 -4.22
CA THR A 38 4.34 19.57 -3.56
C THR A 38 5.31 18.74 -4.39
N GLY A 39 4.86 18.15 -5.49
CA GLY A 39 5.65 17.22 -6.29
C GLY A 39 5.89 15.86 -5.65
N LEU A 40 5.46 15.64 -4.40
CA LEU A 40 5.62 14.40 -3.65
C LEU A 40 4.90 13.25 -4.37
N VAL A 41 5.58 12.13 -4.59
CA VAL A 41 4.92 10.94 -5.16
C VAL A 41 4.06 10.27 -4.10
N ILE A 42 2.78 10.11 -4.38
CA ILE A 42 1.87 9.36 -3.53
C ILE A 42 1.80 7.94 -4.07
N PHE A 43 2.19 6.97 -3.26
CA PHE A 43 2.12 5.55 -3.57
C PHE A 43 1.05 4.88 -2.68
N PRO A 44 -0.22 4.83 -3.14
CA PRO A 44 -1.32 4.37 -2.29
C PRO A 44 -1.30 2.85 -2.06
N VAL A 45 -1.92 2.42 -0.96
CA VAL A 45 -2.13 0.99 -0.69
C VAL A 45 -2.99 0.37 -1.79
N PRO A 46 -2.54 -0.72 -2.44
CA PRO A 46 -3.25 -1.28 -3.58
C PRO A 46 -4.48 -2.06 -3.14
N LEU A 47 -5.53 -1.94 -3.95
CA LEU A 47 -6.83 -2.57 -3.73
C LEU A 47 -7.02 -3.75 -4.68
N LEU A 48 -7.81 -4.73 -4.27
CA LEU A 48 -8.20 -5.86 -5.14
C LEU A 48 -8.93 -5.39 -6.40
N HIS A 49 -9.76 -4.36 -6.25
CA HIS A 49 -10.52 -3.77 -7.34
C HIS A 49 -10.80 -2.29 -7.04
N PRO A 50 -10.84 -1.38 -8.04
CA PRO A 50 -11.18 0.02 -7.82
C PRO A 50 -12.55 0.25 -7.16
N HIS A 51 -13.49 -0.68 -7.37
CA HIS A 51 -14.84 -0.64 -6.79
C HIS A 51 -15.00 -1.51 -5.53
N ILE A 52 -13.96 -2.24 -5.13
CA ILE A 52 -13.95 -3.04 -3.91
C ILE A 52 -12.80 -2.48 -3.05
N PRO A 53 -13.07 -1.60 -2.08
CA PRO A 53 -12.04 -0.89 -1.30
C PRO A 53 -11.35 -1.79 -0.27
N LEU A 54 -10.90 -2.97 -0.72
CA LEU A 54 -10.29 -4.02 0.04
C LEU A 54 -8.83 -4.14 -0.40
N ALA A 55 -7.91 -3.71 0.46
CA ALA A 55 -6.51 -4.01 0.27
C ALA A 55 -6.26 -5.52 0.38
N PHE A 56 -5.18 -5.96 -0.26
CA PHE A 56 -4.78 -7.38 -0.24
C PHE A 56 -3.32 -7.60 0.10
N SER A 57 -2.52 -6.55 0.05
CA SER A 57 -1.08 -6.71 -0.12
C SER A 57 -0.27 -6.60 1.18
N GLY A 58 -0.94 -6.44 2.33
CA GLY A 58 -0.23 -6.31 3.60
C GLY A 58 -1.07 -6.35 4.87
N GLY A 59 -0.36 -6.36 6.00
CA GLY A 59 -0.92 -6.31 7.35
C GLY A 59 -1.98 -7.38 7.62
N ALA A 60 -3.11 -6.95 8.22
CA ALA A 60 -4.22 -7.85 8.54
C ALA A 60 -4.82 -8.52 7.30
N TYR A 61 -4.84 -7.85 6.14
CA TYR A 61 -5.40 -8.40 4.91
C TYR A 61 -4.62 -9.63 4.44
N LEU A 62 -3.29 -9.59 4.52
CA LEU A 62 -2.46 -10.75 4.17
C LEU A 62 -2.68 -11.94 5.12
N ARG A 63 -3.10 -11.69 6.37
CA ARG A 63 -3.44 -12.77 7.33
C ARG A 63 -4.83 -13.35 7.10
N ILE A 64 -5.80 -12.50 6.80
CA ILE A 64 -7.22 -12.86 6.73
C ILE A 64 -7.56 -13.45 5.36
N LEU A 65 -7.14 -12.79 4.28
CA LEU A 65 -7.53 -13.17 2.92
C LEU A 65 -6.93 -14.52 2.51
N PRO A 66 -7.65 -15.35 1.73
CA PRO A 66 -7.08 -16.51 1.08
C PRO A 66 -5.97 -16.10 0.08
N TYR A 67 -4.93 -16.93 -0.04
CA TYR A 67 -3.79 -16.63 -0.93
C TYR A 67 -4.20 -16.40 -2.39
N TRP A 68 -5.20 -17.13 -2.90
CA TRP A 68 -5.66 -16.97 -4.28
C TRP A 68 -6.23 -15.57 -4.55
N LEU A 69 -6.77 -14.90 -3.54
CA LEU A 69 -7.29 -13.53 -3.64
C LEU A 69 -6.16 -12.51 -3.60
N VAL A 70 -5.16 -12.74 -2.75
CA VAL A 70 -3.92 -11.95 -2.74
C VAL A 70 -3.21 -12.04 -4.10
N GLU A 71 -3.12 -13.24 -4.65
CA GLU A 71 -2.52 -13.50 -5.96
C GLU A 71 -3.32 -12.86 -7.11
N SER A 72 -4.66 -12.88 -7.04
CA SER A 72 -5.49 -12.24 -8.05
C SER A 72 -5.32 -10.72 -8.05
N GLY A 73 -5.16 -10.09 -6.88
CA GLY A 73 -4.81 -8.68 -6.74
C GLY A 73 -3.49 -8.36 -7.46
N PHE A 74 -2.41 -9.08 -7.15
CA PHE A 74 -1.14 -8.87 -7.85
C PHE A 74 -1.21 -9.18 -9.34
N ARG A 75 -2.01 -10.17 -9.77
CA ARG A 75 -2.22 -10.48 -11.18
C ARG A 75 -2.90 -9.32 -11.91
N ARG A 76 -3.94 -8.73 -11.31
CA ARG A 76 -4.62 -7.55 -11.84
C ARG A 76 -3.66 -6.37 -11.99
N GLN A 77 -2.85 -6.09 -10.97
CA GLN A 77 -1.87 -5.01 -11.04
C GLN A 77 -0.91 -5.18 -12.21
N ARG A 78 -0.40 -6.40 -12.42
CA ARG A 78 0.44 -6.71 -13.61
C ARG A 78 -0.29 -6.51 -14.92
N GLN A 79 -1.56 -6.95 -15.02
CA GLN A 79 -2.38 -6.75 -16.22
C GLN A 79 -2.62 -5.28 -16.55
N LEU A 80 -2.66 -4.42 -15.53
CA LEU A 80 -2.85 -2.97 -15.67
C LEU A 80 -1.53 -2.19 -15.73
N ALA A 81 -0.37 -2.87 -15.76
CA ALA A 81 0.95 -2.25 -15.65
C ALA A 81 1.09 -1.30 -14.44
N GLN A 82 0.42 -1.63 -13.34
CA GLN A 82 0.45 -0.86 -12.09
C GLN A 82 1.35 -1.53 -11.07
N PRO A 83 2.15 -0.76 -10.32
CA PRO A 83 3.01 -1.34 -9.30
C PRO A 83 2.21 -1.78 -8.08
N GLY A 84 2.65 -2.88 -7.47
CA GLY A 84 2.17 -3.35 -6.17
C GLY A 84 3.12 -2.97 -5.04
N MET A 85 2.69 -3.20 -3.81
CA MET A 85 3.55 -3.16 -2.63
C MET A 85 3.23 -4.35 -1.74
N ILE A 86 4.21 -4.85 -0.99
CA ILE A 86 3.97 -5.76 0.13
C ILE A 86 4.43 -5.03 1.40
N TYR A 87 3.58 -4.98 2.42
CA TYR A 87 3.93 -4.39 3.71
C TYR A 87 3.44 -5.26 4.87
N PHE A 88 4.23 -5.33 5.93
CA PHE A 88 3.86 -6.04 7.15
C PHE A 88 4.67 -5.49 8.31
N HIS A 89 4.21 -5.77 9.53
CA HIS A 89 4.96 -5.38 10.71
C HIS A 89 5.85 -6.55 11.17
N PRO A 90 7.07 -6.29 11.67
CA PRO A 90 7.95 -7.36 12.18
C PRO A 90 7.28 -8.26 13.24
N TRP A 91 6.40 -7.69 14.07
CA TRP A 91 5.66 -8.45 15.08
C TRP A 91 4.66 -9.45 14.47
N GLU A 92 4.25 -9.30 13.20
CA GLU A 92 3.33 -10.23 12.55
C GLU A 92 3.99 -11.60 12.31
N ILE A 93 5.30 -11.64 12.12
CA ILE A 93 6.08 -12.89 11.91
C ILE A 93 6.90 -13.32 13.14
N SER A 94 6.88 -12.52 14.22
CA SER A 94 7.63 -12.81 15.45
C SER A 94 7.03 -13.98 16.25
N SER A 95 7.87 -14.86 16.79
CA SER A 95 7.42 -15.90 17.72
C SER A 95 7.04 -15.37 19.11
N THR A 96 7.44 -14.14 19.45
CA THR A 96 7.41 -13.59 20.81
C THR A 96 6.32 -12.54 21.03
N LEU A 97 5.30 -12.47 20.18
CA LEU A 97 4.21 -11.52 20.39
C LEU A 97 3.47 -11.85 21.69
N THR A 98 3.52 -10.93 22.65
CA THR A 98 2.80 -11.02 23.91
C THR A 98 1.54 -10.15 23.91
N TRP A 99 0.60 -10.51 24.78
CA TRP A 99 -0.53 -9.66 25.12
C TRP A 99 -0.05 -8.38 25.78
N ARG A 100 -0.58 -7.23 25.36
CA ARG A 100 -0.28 -5.94 25.98
C ARG A 100 -1.41 -5.53 26.90
N HIS A 101 -1.16 -5.47 28.21
CA HIS A 101 -2.17 -5.11 29.20
C HIS A 101 -2.67 -3.67 29.06
N GLU A 102 -1.83 -2.77 28.55
CA GLU A 102 -2.19 -1.36 28.29
C GLU A 102 -3.00 -1.15 27.01
N ALA A 103 -3.09 -2.16 26.13
CA ALA A 103 -3.82 -2.06 24.88
C ALA A 103 -5.25 -2.57 25.04
N SER A 104 -6.19 -1.98 24.29
CA SER A 104 -7.56 -2.45 24.26
C SER A 104 -7.67 -3.91 23.82
N VAL A 105 -8.70 -4.62 24.30
CA VAL A 105 -8.97 -6.02 23.94
C VAL A 105 -9.10 -6.17 22.42
N ARG A 106 -9.79 -5.25 21.74
CA ARG A 106 -9.91 -5.23 20.26
C ARG A 106 -8.53 -5.10 19.60
N ALA A 107 -7.66 -4.24 20.09
CA ALA A 107 -6.33 -4.06 19.53
C ALA A 107 -5.46 -5.32 19.69
N ASN A 108 -5.47 -5.93 20.87
CA ASN A 108 -4.77 -7.19 21.09
C ASN A 108 -5.35 -8.32 20.23
N PHE A 109 -6.67 -8.46 20.16
CA PHE A 109 -7.33 -9.47 19.34
C PHE A 109 -6.92 -9.35 17.86
N THR A 110 -7.05 -8.17 17.25
CA THR A 110 -6.68 -7.94 15.85
C THR A 110 -5.20 -8.21 15.58
N ARG A 111 -4.32 -7.97 16.55
CA ARG A 111 -2.90 -8.32 16.44
C ARG A 111 -2.70 -9.83 16.38
N HIS A 112 -3.39 -10.61 17.21
CA HIS A 112 -3.21 -12.06 17.27
C HIS A 112 -3.96 -12.82 16.18
N LEU A 113 -5.03 -12.24 15.63
CA LEU A 113 -5.90 -12.85 14.63
C LEU A 113 -5.12 -13.43 13.44
N LEU A 114 -5.26 -14.74 13.21
CA LEU A 114 -4.71 -15.47 12.05
C LEU A 114 -3.22 -15.25 11.78
N ARG A 115 -2.43 -14.90 12.80
CA ARG A 115 -0.99 -14.64 12.64
C ARG A 115 -0.20 -15.82 12.11
N TRP A 116 -0.59 -17.05 12.45
CA TRP A 116 0.06 -18.27 11.94
C TRP A 116 0.03 -18.35 10.40
N ARG A 117 -0.91 -17.66 9.73
CA ARG A 117 -1.01 -17.61 8.27
C ARG A 117 -0.03 -16.64 7.62
N MET A 118 0.56 -15.71 8.37
CA MET A 118 1.42 -14.65 7.81
C MET A 118 2.68 -15.23 7.16
N ARG A 119 3.45 -16.02 7.91
CA ARG A 119 4.74 -16.55 7.45
C ARG A 119 4.61 -17.44 6.19
N PRO A 120 3.68 -18.42 6.12
CA PRO A 120 3.50 -19.22 4.91
C PRO A 120 3.08 -18.41 3.69
N GLN A 121 2.18 -17.43 3.87
CA GLN A 121 1.73 -16.58 2.75
C GLN A 121 2.85 -15.67 2.25
N LEU A 122 3.60 -15.05 3.17
CA LEU A 122 4.74 -14.21 2.82
C LEU A 122 5.82 -15.02 2.11
N GLN A 123 6.18 -16.22 2.61
CA GLN A 123 7.12 -17.11 1.94
C GLN A 123 6.67 -17.45 0.52
N ARG A 124 5.39 -17.82 0.34
CA ARG A 124 4.85 -18.12 -0.98
C ARG A 124 4.91 -16.91 -1.92
N LEU A 125 4.57 -15.71 -1.44
CA LEU A 125 4.67 -14.48 -2.22
C LEU A 125 6.11 -14.17 -2.62
N LEU A 126 7.04 -14.21 -1.66
CA LEU A 126 8.45 -13.92 -1.89
C LEU A 126 9.05 -14.92 -2.86
N THR A 127 8.81 -16.23 -2.71
CA THR A 127 9.30 -17.24 -3.64
C THR A 127 8.72 -17.07 -5.04
N ALA A 128 7.40 -16.87 -5.16
CA ALA A 128 6.74 -16.77 -6.46
C ALA A 128 7.00 -15.43 -7.19
N LYS A 129 7.52 -14.41 -6.50
CA LYS A 129 7.66 -13.05 -7.03
C LYS A 129 9.03 -12.44 -6.78
N ALA A 130 10.02 -13.20 -6.31
CA ALA A 130 11.33 -12.67 -5.92
C ALA A 130 11.97 -11.78 -6.99
N SER A 131 11.92 -12.21 -8.25
CA SER A 131 12.47 -11.47 -9.40
C SER A 131 11.69 -10.21 -9.79
N LEU A 132 10.48 -10.03 -9.25
CA LEU A 132 9.61 -8.89 -9.52
C LEU A 132 9.63 -7.86 -8.38
N LEU A 133 10.33 -8.15 -7.28
CA LEU A 133 10.42 -7.26 -6.14
C LEU A 133 11.60 -6.31 -6.31
N GLY A 134 11.35 -5.03 -6.02
CA GLY A 134 12.35 -3.98 -5.94
C GLY A 134 12.05 -3.07 -4.76
N THR A 135 12.93 -2.11 -4.51
CA THR A 135 12.63 -1.06 -3.53
C THR A 135 11.54 -0.14 -4.08
N MET A 136 10.76 0.49 -3.20
CA MET A 136 9.75 1.46 -3.64
C MET A 136 10.39 2.62 -4.40
N ALA A 137 11.59 3.06 -3.99
CA ALA A 137 12.35 4.10 -4.68
C ALA A 137 12.71 3.70 -6.12
N ASP A 138 13.18 2.47 -6.35
CA ASP A 138 13.53 1.98 -7.70
C ASP A 138 12.29 1.87 -8.58
N VAL A 139 11.19 1.37 -8.01
CA VAL A 139 9.90 1.30 -8.72
C VAL A 139 9.45 2.70 -9.13
N ILE A 140 9.47 3.67 -8.21
CA ILE A 140 9.06 5.06 -8.48
C ILE A 140 9.90 5.69 -9.59
N LYS A 141 11.21 5.51 -9.58
CA LYS A 141 12.10 5.98 -10.65
C LYS A 141 11.74 5.41 -12.02
N GLY A 142 11.22 4.17 -12.06
CA GLY A 142 10.78 3.51 -13.27
C GLY A 142 9.38 3.88 -13.77
N LEU A 143 8.55 4.60 -12.99
CA LEU A 143 7.17 4.92 -13.36
C LEU A 143 7.04 6.05 -14.40
N GLY A 144 8.12 6.80 -14.66
CA GLY A 144 8.09 7.93 -15.58
C GLY A 144 7.14 9.03 -15.11
N ASN A 145 6.43 9.66 -16.07
CA ASN A 145 5.53 10.78 -15.77
C ASN A 145 4.23 10.30 -15.13
N LEU A 146 4.03 10.63 -13.87
CA LEU A 146 2.80 10.35 -13.14
C LEU A 146 1.74 11.43 -13.39
N PRO A 147 0.44 11.08 -13.39
CA PRO A 147 -0.62 12.07 -13.37
C PRO A 147 -0.57 12.86 -12.06
N THR A 148 -0.97 14.12 -12.11
CA THR A 148 -1.02 14.99 -10.93
C THR A 148 -2.35 14.82 -10.20
N TRP A 149 -2.33 14.90 -8.87
CA TRP A 149 -3.52 14.79 -8.03
C TRP A 149 -3.55 15.89 -6.99
N ASN A 150 -4.69 16.57 -6.88
CA ASN A 150 -4.92 17.59 -5.87
C ASN A 150 -5.82 17.04 -4.75
N PRO A 151 -5.33 16.93 -3.50
CA PRO A 151 -6.10 16.37 -2.38
C PRO A 151 -7.31 17.22 -1.99
N THR A 152 -7.27 18.55 -2.20
CA THR A 152 -8.28 19.49 -1.72
C THR A 152 -9.62 19.26 -2.40
N ASN A 153 -9.59 19.08 -3.72
CA ASN A 153 -10.76 18.88 -4.56
C ASN A 153 -10.83 17.45 -5.16
N ALA A 154 -9.86 16.59 -4.87
CA ALA A 154 -9.73 15.23 -5.39
C ALA A 154 -9.76 15.14 -6.93
N THR A 155 -9.21 16.15 -7.61
CA THR A 155 -9.13 16.20 -9.07
C THR A 155 -7.78 15.69 -9.58
N TYR A 156 -7.81 15.07 -10.75
CA TYR A 156 -6.60 14.66 -11.48
C TYR A 156 -6.26 15.71 -12.54
N GLY A 157 -4.98 16.05 -12.67
CA GLY A 157 -4.44 16.81 -13.79
C GLY A 157 -3.70 15.89 -14.77
N SER A 158 -3.45 16.40 -15.99
CA SER A 158 -2.58 15.73 -16.97
C SER A 158 -1.20 15.43 -16.36
N SER A 159 -0.58 14.34 -16.79
CA SER A 159 0.86 14.13 -16.60
C SER A 159 1.59 15.35 -17.17
N ALA A 160 2.50 15.92 -16.38
CA ALA A 160 3.29 17.05 -16.85
C ALA A 160 4.18 16.56 -18.00
N HIS A 161 3.95 17.08 -19.21
CA HIS A 161 4.98 17.13 -20.23
C HIS A 161 6.08 18.06 -19.70
N VAL A 162 7.12 17.50 -19.07
CA VAL A 162 8.37 18.23 -18.92
C VAL A 162 9.09 18.13 -20.27
N SER A 163 8.75 19.06 -21.15
CA SER A 163 9.52 19.37 -22.34
C SER A 163 10.67 20.28 -21.92
N ALA A 164 11.90 19.76 -21.90
CA ALA A 164 13.14 20.46 -22.24
C ALA A 164 14.31 19.48 -22.15
#